data_AF-A0A3D3SAF3-F1
#
_entry.id   AF-A0A3D3SAF3-F1
#
_cell.length_a   1.000
_cell.length_b   1.000
_cell.length_c   1.000
_cell.angle_alpha   90.00
_cell.angle_beta   90.00
_cell.angle_gamma   90.00
#
_symmetry.space_group_name_H-M   'P 1'
#
loop_
_entity.id
_entity.type
_entity.pdbx_description
1 polymer ?
#
loop_
_entity_poly.entity_id
_entity_poly.type
_entity_poly.pdbx_seq_one_letter_code
_entity_poly.pdbx_strand_id
1 'polypeptide(L)'
;MTLSDYSISVRRDISESIVAELDGHKALGAGFSGDSAEIFSLMKEYVLSGKMLRGILACLGSELFSVGKGPSPEALSLAAALEFFQAGLLVHDDIMDKDEIRRGNPTMHKIFEAMEARAEA
;
A
#
# COMPACT_ATOMS: atom_id res chain seq x y z
N MET A 1 26.34 5.13 3.91
CA MET A 1 25.04 4.54 3.54
C MET A 1 24.83 4.80 2.06
N THR A 2 24.62 3.78 1.24
CA THR A 2 24.25 3.97 -0.17
C THR A 2 22.74 4.27 -0.28
N LEU A 3 22.29 4.74 -1.45
CA LEU A 3 20.85 4.90 -1.71
C LEU A 3 20.10 3.56 -1.61
N SER A 4 20.77 2.45 -2.00
CA SER A 4 20.20 1.11 -1.89
C SER A 4 19.96 0.74 -0.42
N ASP A 5 20.98 0.92 0.43
CA ASP A 5 20.86 0.62 1.87
C ASP A 5 19.77 1.46 2.53
N TYR A 6 19.72 2.76 2.20
CA TYR A 6 18.70 3.68 2.68
C TYR A 6 17.30 3.24 2.27
N SER A 7 17.11 2.93 0.97
CA SER A 7 15.82 2.51 0.44
C SER A 7 15.30 1.24 1.11
N ILE A 8 16.18 0.28 1.43
CA ILE A 8 15.81 -0.95 2.13
C ILE A 8 15.35 -0.64 3.55
N SER A 9 16.10 0.19 4.29
CA SER A 9 15.75 0.58 5.66
C SER A 9 14.42 1.31 5.71
N VAL A 10 14.27 2.37 4.91
CA VAL A 10 13.08 3.22 4.93
C VAL A 10 11.86 2.49 4.39
N ARG A 11 12.03 1.59 3.42
CA ARG A 11 10.92 0.74 2.94
C ARG A 11 10.35 -0.13 4.05
N ARG A 12 11.19 -0.65 4.97
CA ARG A 12 10.72 -1.39 6.14
C ARG A 12 9.85 -0.50 7.03
N ASP A 13 10.32 0.69 7.38
CA ASP A 13 9.58 1.62 8.24
C ASP A 13 8.26 2.08 7.61
N ILE A 14 8.26 2.36 6.30
CA ILE A 14 7.03 2.69 5.55
C ILE A 14 6.06 1.50 5.54
N SER A 15 6.57 0.28 5.33
CA SER A 15 5.73 -0.93 5.35
C SER A 15 5.07 -1.11 6.70
N GLU A 16 5.80 -0.92 7.80
CA GLU A 16 5.26 -0.97 9.16
C GLU A 16 4.19 0.10 9.38
N SER A 17 4.40 1.32 8.90
CA SER A 17 3.39 2.38 8.95
C SER A 17 2.13 2.03 8.16
N ILE A 18 2.26 1.48 6.94
CA ILE A 18 1.12 1.02 6.12
C ILE A 18 0.33 -0.07 6.86
N VAL A 19 1.02 -1.03 7.49
CA VAL A 19 0.37 -2.09 8.26
C VAL A 19 -0.37 -1.51 9.46
N ALA A 20 0.25 -0.62 10.22
CA ALA A 20 -0.36 0.02 11.38
C ALA A 20 -1.63 0.81 11.00
N GLU A 21 -1.58 1.56 9.89
CA GLU A 21 -2.74 2.30 9.37
C GLU A 21 -3.88 1.34 8.98
N LEU A 22 -3.58 0.27 8.23
CA LEU A 22 -4.60 -0.71 7.84
C LEU A 22 -5.21 -1.43 9.05
N ASP A 23 -4.38 -1.83 10.01
CA ASP A 23 -4.82 -2.52 11.22
C ASP A 23 -5.68 -1.59 12.10
N GLY A 24 -5.36 -0.30 12.18
CA GLY A 24 -6.19 0.72 12.84
C GLY A 24 -7.57 0.87 12.22
N HIS A 25 -7.70 0.65 10.91
CA HIS A 25 -8.97 0.75 10.18
C HIS A 25 -9.72 -0.58 10.06
N LYS A 26 -9.12 -1.73 10.40
CA LYS A 26 -9.80 -3.04 10.34
C LYS A 26 -11.07 -3.10 11.19
N ALA A 27 -11.07 -2.45 12.36
CA ALA A 27 -12.23 -2.38 13.23
C ALA A 27 -13.41 -1.64 12.58
N LEU A 28 -13.15 -0.63 11.76
CA LEU A 28 -14.17 0.05 10.95
C LEU A 28 -14.71 -0.90 9.88
N GLY A 29 -13.82 -1.69 9.26
CA GLY A 29 -14.15 -2.68 8.22
C GLY A 29 -15.07 -3.81 8.67
N ALA A 30 -15.00 -4.20 9.95
CA ALA A 30 -15.73 -5.33 10.52
C ALA A 30 -17.27 -5.16 10.48
N GLY A 31 -17.76 -3.92 10.34
CA GLY A 31 -19.21 -3.64 10.29
C GLY A 31 -19.84 -3.72 8.89
N PHE A 32 -19.07 -3.93 7.82
CA PHE A 32 -19.57 -3.78 6.44
C PHE A 32 -20.05 -5.09 5.80
N SER A 33 -19.23 -6.14 5.77
CA SER A 33 -19.52 -7.40 5.06
C SER A 33 -18.77 -8.59 5.66
N GLY A 34 -19.20 -9.82 5.33
CA GLY A 34 -18.49 -11.05 5.72
C GLY A 34 -17.07 -11.13 5.16
N ASP A 35 -16.82 -10.51 4.01
CA ASP A 35 -15.55 -10.60 3.27
C ASP A 35 -14.59 -9.45 3.60
N SER A 36 -14.98 -8.53 4.48
CA SER A 36 -14.17 -7.36 4.85
C SER A 36 -12.75 -7.75 5.28
N ALA A 37 -12.58 -8.85 6.01
CA ALA A 37 -11.25 -9.29 6.43
C ALA A 37 -10.36 -9.71 5.26
N GLU A 38 -10.93 -10.41 4.27
CA GLU A 38 -10.23 -10.84 3.05
C GLU A 38 -9.85 -9.64 2.20
N ILE A 39 -10.77 -8.69 2.00
CA ILE A 39 -10.53 -7.43 1.26
C ILE A 39 -9.39 -6.63 1.89
N PHE A 40 -9.38 -6.47 3.23
CA PHE A 40 -8.28 -5.79 3.92
C PHE A 40 -6.93 -6.52 3.76
N SER A 41 -6.93 -7.85 3.72
CA SER A 41 -5.72 -8.62 3.43
C SER A 41 -5.23 -8.38 2.01
N LEU A 42 -6.13 -8.42 1.01
CA LEU A 42 -5.80 -8.15 -0.38
C LEU A 42 -5.25 -6.73 -0.58
N MET A 43 -5.89 -5.72 0.02
CA MET A 43 -5.40 -4.34 -0.03
C MET A 43 -4.00 -4.22 0.58
N LYS A 44 -3.75 -4.88 1.72
CA LYS A 44 -2.45 -4.90 2.38
C LYS A 44 -1.38 -5.48 1.46
N GLU A 45 -1.63 -6.65 0.87
CA GLU A 45 -0.70 -7.31 -0.03
C GLU A 45 -0.43 -6.46 -1.29
N TYR A 46 -1.48 -5.88 -1.86
CA TYR A 46 -1.38 -5.06 -3.06
C TYR A 46 -0.49 -3.83 -2.84
N VAL A 47 -0.71 -3.07 -1.77
CA VAL A 47 0.09 -1.88 -1.43
C VAL A 47 1.55 -2.27 -1.13
N LEU A 48 1.77 -3.32 -0.34
CA LEU A 48 3.11 -3.75 0.08
C LEU A 48 3.97 -4.32 -1.07
N SER A 49 3.35 -4.80 -2.14
CA SER A 49 4.07 -5.28 -3.34
C SER A 49 4.81 -4.17 -4.11
N GLY A 50 4.55 -2.90 -3.78
CA GLY A 50 5.14 -1.73 -4.43
C GLY A 50 6.62 -1.51 -4.12
N LYS A 51 7.29 -0.77 -5.03
CA LYS A 51 8.66 -0.27 -4.82
C LYS A 51 8.76 0.83 -3.75
N MET A 52 7.62 1.40 -3.36
CA MET A 52 7.49 2.47 -2.37
C MET A 52 8.31 3.74 -2.68
N LEU A 53 8.53 4.02 -3.96
CA LEU A 53 9.39 5.12 -4.39
C LEU A 53 8.87 6.48 -3.91
N ARG A 54 7.55 6.69 -3.86
CA ARG A 54 6.97 7.97 -3.44
C ARG A 54 7.16 8.17 -1.94
N GLY A 55 6.90 7.13 -1.16
CA GLY A 55 7.17 7.13 0.28
C GLY A 55 8.64 7.35 0.61
N ILE A 56 9.55 6.64 -0.06
CA ILE A 56 11.00 6.83 0.11
C ILE A 56 11.42 8.27 -0.18
N LEU A 57 10.90 8.87 -1.26
CA LEU A 57 11.21 10.26 -1.61
C LEU A 57 10.63 11.26 -0.60
N ALA A 58 9.46 10.99 -0.02
CA ALA A 58 8.87 11.83 1.03
C ALA A 58 9.73 11.81 2.31
N CYS A 59 10.15 10.62 2.75
CA CYS A 59 11.06 10.46 3.89
C CYS A 59 12.40 11.17 3.63
N LEU A 60 13.01 10.94 2.46
CA LEU A 60 14.27 11.59 2.09
C LEU A 60 14.14 13.11 2.09
N GLY A 61 13.05 13.63 1.53
CA GLY A 61 12.75 15.07 1.51
C GLY A 61 12.66 15.67 2.92
N SER A 62 12.03 14.96 3.86
CA SER A 62 11.95 15.39 5.27
C SER A 62 13.32 15.37 5.97
N GLU A 63 14.10 14.31 5.75
CA GLU A 63 15.41 14.12 6.37
C GLU A 63 16.46 15.15 5.93
N LEU A 64 16.35 15.68 4.70
CA LEU A 64 17.21 16.77 4.23
C LEU A 64 17.15 18.02 5.11
N PHE A 65 16.04 18.23 5.83
CA PHE A 65 15.86 19.36 6.75
C PHE A 65 15.96 18.96 8.23
N SER A 66 16.17 17.67 8.52
CA SER A 66 16.20 17.10 9.87
C SER A 66 17.52 16.34 10.11
N VAL A 67 18.64 17.08 10.10
CA VAL A 67 20.00 16.51 10.12
C VAL A 67 20.20 15.52 11.27
N GLY A 68 20.58 14.28 10.92
CA GLY A 68 21.00 13.24 11.86
C GLY A 68 19.87 12.45 12.51
N LYS A 69 18.61 12.66 12.10
CA LYS A 69 17.47 11.86 12.53
C LYS A 69 16.91 11.10 11.32
N GLY A 70 16.54 9.84 11.51
CA GLY A 70 15.78 9.09 10.51
C GLY A 70 14.41 9.72 10.25
N PRO A 71 13.57 9.12 9.41
CA PRO A 71 12.28 9.69 9.04
C PRO A 71 11.40 9.90 10.29
N SER A 72 10.79 11.08 10.41
CA SER A 72 9.89 11.37 11.52
C SER A 72 8.59 10.55 11.40
N PRO A 73 7.83 10.35 12.50
CA PRO A 73 6.53 9.70 12.43
C PRO A 73 5.57 10.35 11.43
N GLU A 74 5.60 11.69 11.32
CA GLU A 74 4.79 12.44 10.35
C GLU A 74 5.23 12.18 8.91
N ALA A 75 6.54 12.06 8.67
CA ALA A 75 7.07 11.70 7.35
C ALA A 75 6.68 10.28 6.96
N LEU A 76 6.69 9.33 7.90
CA LEU A 76 6.24 7.95 7.67
C LEU A 76 4.74 7.88 7.39
N SER A 77 3.93 8.63 8.14
CA SER A 77 2.48 8.73 7.89
C SER A 77 2.17 9.32 6.51
N LEU A 78 2.88 10.39 6.12
CA LEU A 78 2.78 10.95 4.77
C LEU A 78 3.22 9.93 3.70
N ALA A 79 4.31 9.21 3.93
CA ALA A 79 4.80 8.19 3.02
C ALA A 79 3.77 7.07 2.81
N ALA A 80 3.15 6.56 3.89
CA ALA A 80 2.07 5.59 3.81
C ALA A 80 0.86 6.13 3.02
N ALA A 81 0.44 7.37 3.30
CA ALA A 81 -0.66 8.02 2.57
C ALA A 81 -0.39 8.13 1.06
N LEU A 82 0.84 8.50 0.66
CA LEU A 82 1.23 8.57 -0.75
C LEU A 82 1.21 7.20 -1.44
N GLU A 83 1.60 6.13 -0.73
CA GLU A 83 1.56 4.77 -1.29
C GLU A 83 0.13 4.22 -1.38
N PHE A 84 -0.75 4.53 -0.42
CA PHE A 84 -2.19 4.23 -0.56
C PHE A 84 -2.81 4.97 -1.74
N PHE A 85 -2.52 6.27 -1.87
CA PHE A 85 -3.02 7.08 -2.97
C PHE A 85 -2.56 6.52 -4.32
N GLN A 86 -1.27 6.18 -4.44
CA GLN A 86 -0.74 5.56 -5.66
C GLN A 86 -1.36 4.19 -5.94
N ALA A 87 -1.57 3.36 -4.91
CA ALA A 87 -2.22 2.06 -5.08
C ALA A 87 -3.65 2.22 -5.62
N GLY A 88 -4.42 3.15 -5.06
CA GLY A 88 -5.76 3.49 -5.55
C GLY A 88 -5.74 3.93 -7.01
N LEU A 89 -4.82 4.83 -7.39
CA LEU A 89 -4.67 5.24 -8.79
C LEU A 89 -4.40 4.06 -9.72
N LEU A 90 -3.54 3.11 -9.32
CA LEU A 90 -3.25 1.93 -10.14
C LEU A 90 -4.46 1.00 -10.28
N VAL A 91 -5.29 0.84 -9.24
CA VAL A 91 -6.52 0.05 -9.36
C VAL A 91 -7.48 0.67 -10.36
N HIS A 92 -7.63 2.00 -10.32
CA HIS A 92 -8.47 2.71 -11.29
C HIS A 92 -7.88 2.63 -12.71
N ASP A 93 -6.56 2.76 -12.85
CA ASP A 93 -5.81 2.58 -14.10
C ASP A 93 -6.09 1.21 -14.72
N ASP A 94 -5.97 0.14 -13.93
CA ASP A 94 -6.25 -1.24 -14.36
C ASP A 94 -7.65 -1.40 -14.95
N ILE A 95 -8.64 -0.75 -14.34
CA ILE A 95 -10.04 -0.79 -14.79
C ILE A 95 -10.22 0.01 -16.10
N MET A 96 -9.64 1.21 -16.17
CA MET A 96 -9.75 2.07 -17.35
C MET A 96 -9.07 1.45 -18.57
N ASP A 97 -7.90 0.85 -18.36
CA ASP A 97 -7.08 0.24 -19.42
C ASP A 97 -7.48 -1.21 -19.72
N LYS A 98 -8.37 -1.80 -18.91
CA LYS A 98 -8.78 -3.20 -18.98
C LYS A 98 -7.60 -4.17 -18.82
N ASP A 99 -6.65 -3.80 -17.97
CA ASP A 99 -5.52 -4.66 -17.62
C ASP A 99 -5.99 -5.83 -16.76
N GLU A 100 -5.70 -7.05 -17.18
CA GLU A 100 -6.02 -8.24 -16.39
C GLU A 100 -4.88 -8.64 -15.44
N ILE A 101 -3.65 -8.18 -15.69
CA ILE A 101 -2.44 -8.56 -14.95
C ILE A 101 -1.62 -7.33 -14.58
N ARG A 102 -1.19 -7.23 -13.31
CA ARG A 102 -0.21 -6.25 -12.82
C ARG A 102 0.87 -6.94 -12.00
N ARG A 103 2.14 -6.68 -12.34
CA ARG A 103 3.32 -7.27 -11.69
C ARG A 103 3.28 -8.81 -11.62
N GLY A 104 2.71 -9.45 -12.65
CA GLY A 104 2.58 -10.91 -12.73
C GLY A 104 1.41 -11.52 -11.96
N ASN A 105 0.59 -10.70 -11.28
CA ASN A 105 -0.61 -11.14 -10.56
C ASN A 105 -1.88 -10.57 -11.21
N PRO A 106 -3.05 -11.19 -11.02
CA PRO A 106 -4.32 -10.60 -11.43
C PRO A 106 -4.52 -9.20 -10.85
N THR A 107 -5.13 -8.30 -11.63
CA THR A 107 -5.52 -6.96 -11.15
C THR A 107 -6.65 -7.05 -10.12
N MET A 108 -6.81 -6.03 -9.28
CA MET A 108 -7.78 -6.08 -8.19
C MET A 108 -9.20 -6.37 -8.69
N HIS A 109 -9.65 -5.75 -9.79
CA HIS A 109 -10.99 -5.97 -10.32
C HIS A 109 -11.21 -7.42 -10.79
N LYS A 110 -10.17 -8.09 -11.30
CA LYS A 110 -10.23 -9.52 -11.65
C LYS A 110 -10.29 -10.44 -10.43
N ILE A 111 -9.60 -10.06 -9.34
CA ILE A 111 -9.71 -10.80 -8.07
C ILE A 111 -11.13 -10.70 -7.53
N PHE A 112 -11.72 -9.49 -7.52
CA PHE A 112 -13.10 -9.29 -7.08
C PHE A 112 -14.12 -10.05 -7.96
N GLU A 113 -13.96 -10.03 -9.28
CA GLU A 113 -14.79 -10.83 -10.22
C GLU A 113 -14.76 -12.33 -9.86
N ALA A 114 -13.58 -12.88 -9.54
CA ALA A 114 -13.44 -14.28 -9.13
C ALA A 114 -14.03 -14.57 -7.75
N MET A 115 -13.95 -13.62 -6.81
CA MET A 115 -14.57 -13.74 -5.48
C MET A 115 -16.09 -13.79 -5.58
N GLU A 116 -16.69 -12.93 -6.40
CA GLU A 116 -18.13 -12.91 -6.65
C GLU A 116 -18.61 -14.23 -7.28
N ALA A 117 -17.92 -14.71 -8.32
CA ALA A 117 -18.24 -16.00 -8.94
C ALA A 117 -18.19 -17.20 -7.98
N ARG A 118 -17.32 -17.15 -6.96
CA ARG A 118 -17.25 -18.17 -5.91
C ARG A 118 -18.41 -18.07 -4.91
N ALA A 119 -18.87 -16.87 -4.60
CA ALA A 119 -19.98 -16.66 -3.66
C ALA A 119 -21.33 -17.13 -4.24
N GLU A 120 -21.46 -17.17 -5.57
CA GLU A 120 -22.67 -17.62 -6.28
C GLU A 120 -22.72 -19.14 -6.54
N ALA A 121 -21.61 -19.87 -6.34
CA ALA A 121 -21.48 -21.31 -6.61
C ALA A 121 -21.81 -22.20 -5.39
#